data_AF-A0A536UE81-F1
#
_entry.id   AF-A0A536UE81-F1
#
_cell.length_a   1.000
_cell.length_b   1.000
_cell.length_c   1.000
_cell.angle_alpha   90.00
_cell.angle_beta   90.00
_cell.angle_gamma   90.00
#
_symmetry.space_group_name_H-M   'P 1'
#
loop_
_entity.id
_entity.type
_entity.pdbx_description
1 polymer ?
#
loop_
_entity_poly.entity_id
_entity_poly.type
_entity_poly.pdbx_seq_one_letter_code
_entity_poly.pdbx_strand_id
1 'polypeptide(L)'
;VATAILSRQVAVIRGKCLIINLPGQPKSIAETLEGLPRAEPPVPGIFAAVPYCIDLIGGPYLETDDAVCKAFRPKSAQRPPRA
;
A
#
# COMPACT_ATOMS: atom_id res chain seq x y z
N VAL A 1 -5.21 -19.31 -0.42
CA VAL A 1 -5.77 -20.36 -1.32
C VAL A 1 -5.43 -19.95 -2.76
N ALA A 2 -5.16 -20.90 -3.66
CA ALA A 2 -4.78 -20.61 -5.06
C ALA A 2 -5.88 -19.91 -5.89
N THR A 3 -7.09 -19.75 -5.33
CA THR A 3 -8.24 -19.08 -5.94
C THR A 3 -8.15 -17.55 -5.94
N ALA A 4 -7.07 -16.95 -5.43
CA ALA A 4 -6.87 -15.50 -5.45
C ALA A 4 -7.00 -14.89 -6.87
N ILE A 5 -6.64 -15.66 -7.91
CA ILE A 5 -6.77 -15.27 -9.32
C ILE A 5 -8.21 -15.03 -9.79
N LEU A 6 -9.22 -15.52 -9.06
CA LEU A 6 -10.63 -15.32 -9.40
C LEU A 6 -11.16 -13.95 -8.93
N SER A 7 -10.37 -13.23 -8.14
CA SER A 7 -10.71 -11.89 -7.65
C SER A 7 -10.84 -10.91 -8.81
N ARG A 8 -11.88 -10.06 -8.75
CA ARG A 8 -12.10 -8.94 -9.68
C ARG A 8 -11.77 -7.58 -9.06
N GLN A 9 -10.87 -7.59 -8.08
CA GLN A 9 -10.41 -6.36 -7.43
C GLN A 9 -9.81 -5.40 -8.47
N VAL A 10 -10.07 -4.12 -8.26
CA VAL A 10 -9.50 -3.03 -9.03
C VAL A 10 -9.09 -1.91 -8.07
N ALA A 11 -8.18 -1.07 -8.53
CA ALA A 11 -7.90 0.22 -7.90
C ALA A 11 -8.11 1.32 -8.94
N VAL A 12 -8.74 2.42 -8.54
CA VAL A 12 -9.07 3.54 -9.42
C VAL A 12 -8.80 4.87 -8.73
N ILE A 13 -8.62 5.92 -9.52
CA ILE A 13 -8.57 7.30 -9.04
C ILE A 13 -9.88 7.99 -9.43
N ARG A 14 -10.50 8.68 -8.46
CA ARG A 14 -11.63 9.59 -8.70
C ARG A 14 -11.32 10.96 -8.10
N GLY A 15 -11.03 11.94 -8.95
CA GLY A 15 -10.51 13.24 -8.51
C GLY A 15 -9.12 13.06 -7.88
N LYS A 16 -8.98 13.42 -6.60
CA LYS A 16 -7.74 13.22 -5.81
C LYS A 16 -7.85 12.07 -4.80
N CYS A 17 -8.78 11.15 -5.01
CA CYS A 17 -9.02 10.01 -4.12
C CYS A 17 -8.62 8.70 -4.80
N LEU A 18 -7.79 7.91 -4.11
CA LEU A 18 -7.46 6.54 -4.48
C LEU A 18 -8.47 5.59 -3.84
N ILE A 19 -9.09 4.72 -4.65
CA ILE A 19 -10.05 3.71 -4.21
C ILE A 19 -9.45 2.34 -4.53
N ILE A 20 -9.36 1.45 -3.53
CA ILE A 20 -8.82 0.10 -3.66
C ILE A 20 -9.85 -0.90 -3.14
N ASN A 21 -10.19 -1.91 -3.94
CA ASN A 21 -11.01 -3.02 -3.49
C ASN A 21 -10.15 -4.03 -2.71
N LEU A 22 -10.55 -4.33 -1.48
CA LEU A 22 -9.89 -5.30 -0.60
C LEU A 22 -10.71 -6.60 -0.48
N PRO A 23 -10.11 -7.71 -0.03
CA PRO A 23 -10.86 -8.95 0.18
C PRO A 23 -11.79 -8.84 1.39
N GLY A 24 -12.74 -9.76 1.54
CA GLY A 24 -13.71 -9.72 2.64
C GLY A 24 -13.22 -10.31 3.97
N GLN A 25 -12.19 -11.16 3.95
CA GLN A 25 -11.69 -11.81 5.16
C GLN A 25 -10.61 -10.95 5.84
N PRO A 26 -10.67 -10.70 7.16
CA PRO A 26 -9.71 -9.86 7.88
C PRO A 26 -8.25 -10.26 7.67
N LYS A 27 -7.96 -11.56 7.67
CA LYS A 27 -6.61 -12.08 7.41
C LYS A 27 -6.11 -11.68 6.02
N SER A 28 -6.93 -11.86 4.98
CA SER A 28 -6.56 -11.51 3.61
C SER A 28 -6.45 -10.00 3.41
N ILE A 29 -7.22 -9.20 4.17
CA ILE A 29 -7.09 -7.73 4.17
C ILE A 29 -5.69 -7.35 4.67
N ALA A 30 -5.29 -7.88 5.83
CA ALA A 30 -3.97 -7.63 6.41
C ALA A 30 -2.85 -8.08 5.46
N GLU A 31 -2.92 -9.31 4.95
CA GLU A 31 -1.93 -9.85 4.00
C GLU A 31 -1.82 -9.02 2.70
N THR A 32 -2.94 -8.45 2.23
CA THR A 32 -2.94 -7.60 1.02
C THR A 32 -2.30 -6.24 1.29
N LEU A 33 -2.58 -5.63 2.44
CA LEU A 33 -2.09 -4.31 2.82
C LEU A 33 -0.62 -4.33 3.25
N GLU A 34 -0.28 -5.24 4.17
CA GLU A 34 1.05 -5.38 4.77
C GLU A 34 2.01 -6.18 3.89
N GLY A 35 1.48 -7.20 3.19
CA GLY A 35 2.26 -8.15 2.41
C GLY A 35 2.56 -9.42 3.19
N LEU A 36 3.63 -10.10 2.80
CA LEU A 36 4.10 -11.34 3.40
C LEU A 36 5.57 -11.17 3.84
N PRO A 37 5.84 -10.47 4.96
CA PRO A 37 7.20 -10.18 5.40
C PRO A 37 7.98 -11.42 5.85
N ARG A 38 7.27 -12.51 6.18
CA ARG A 38 7.86 -13.80 6.58
C ARG A 38 8.04 -14.78 5.40
N ALA A 39 7.65 -14.38 4.19
CA ALA A 39 7.91 -15.18 2.99
C ALA A 39 9.38 -15.04 2.55
N GLU A 40 9.86 -16.00 1.77
CA GLU A 40 11.21 -15.98 1.19
C GLU A 40 11.11 -16.06 -0.33
N PRO A 41 11.44 -14.98 -1.07
CA PRO A 41 11.77 -13.63 -0.55
C PRO A 41 10.53 -12.92 0.06
N PRO A 42 10.75 -11.91 0.93
CA PRO A 42 9.65 -11.14 1.49
C PRO A 42 8.91 -10.37 0.40
N VAL A 43 7.58 -10.35 0.50
CA VAL A 43 6.71 -9.69 -0.48
C VAL A 43 6.10 -8.44 0.15
N PRO A 44 6.37 -7.22 -0.35
CA PRO A 44 5.76 -6.02 0.17
C PRO A 44 4.26 -5.98 -0.17
N GLY A 45 3.45 -5.51 0.77
CA GLY A 45 2.02 -5.29 0.54
C GLY A 45 1.73 -4.06 -0.30
N ILE A 46 0.48 -3.94 -0.78
CA ILE A 46 0.08 -2.83 -1.65
C ILE A 46 0.20 -1.46 -0.95
N PHE A 47 0.10 -1.43 0.39
CA PHE A 47 0.13 -0.18 1.15
C PHE A 47 1.50 0.52 1.08
N ALA A 48 2.59 -0.21 0.79
CA ALA A 48 3.91 0.39 0.62
C ALA A 48 3.95 1.44 -0.51
N ALA A 49 3.08 1.31 -1.52
CA ALA A 49 2.98 2.25 -2.64
C ALA A 49 1.92 3.35 -2.42
N VAL A 50 1.01 3.18 -1.45
CA VAL A 50 -0.14 4.08 -1.26
C VAL A 50 0.30 5.50 -0.90
N PRO A 51 1.21 5.75 0.06
CA PRO A 51 1.63 7.11 0.41
C PRO A 51 2.15 7.93 -0.78
N TYR A 52 3.01 7.35 -1.62
CA TYR A 52 3.51 8.06 -2.79
C TYR A 52 2.45 8.23 -3.88
N CYS A 53 1.53 7.29 -4.04
CA CYS A 53 0.37 7.47 -4.92
C CYS A 53 -0.49 8.67 -4.48
N ILE A 54 -0.72 8.82 -3.17
CA ILE A 54 -1.44 9.97 -2.60
C ILE A 54 -0.68 11.29 -2.85
N ASP A 55 0.65 11.29 -2.72
CA ASP A 55 1.48 12.45 -3.06
C ASP A 55 1.25 12.87 -4.54
N LEU A 56 1.29 11.90 -5.45
CA LEU A 56 1.18 12.12 -6.91
C LEU A 56 -0.20 12.63 -7.36
N ILE A 57 -1.27 12.24 -6.67
CA ILE A 57 -2.63 12.76 -6.95
C ILE A 57 -2.93 14.07 -6.20
N GLY A 58 -1.93 14.67 -5.56
CA GLY A 58 -2.03 15.97 -4.90
C GLY A 58 -2.77 15.91 -3.56
N GLY A 59 -2.69 14.77 -2.87
CA GLY A 59 -3.16 14.58 -1.51
C GLY A 59 -2.12 14.96 -0.44
N PRO A 60 -2.39 14.66 0.84
CA PRO A 60 -1.45 14.93 1.94
C PRO A 60 -0.24 14.00 1.89
N TYR A 61 0.87 14.45 2.50
CA TYR A 61 2.06 13.60 2.69
C TYR A 61 1.82 12.61 3.82
N LEU A 62 1.64 11.33 3.48
CA LEU A 62 1.40 10.28 4.46
C LEU A 62 2.71 9.63 4.93
N GLU A 63 2.84 9.41 6.23
CA GLU A 63 3.91 8.63 6.86
C GLU A 63 3.34 7.33 7.41
N THR A 64 4.18 6.31 7.51
CA THR A 64 3.82 4.99 8.02
C THR A 64 4.82 4.55 9.08
N ASP A 65 4.39 3.64 9.96
CA ASP A 65 5.31 2.95 10.86
C ASP A 65 6.10 1.90 10.07
N ASP A 66 7.41 2.09 9.95
CA ASP A 66 8.32 1.19 9.23
C ASP A 66 8.33 -0.24 9.79
N ALA A 67 7.95 -0.44 11.06
CA ALA A 67 7.80 -1.77 11.66
C ALA A 67 6.58 -2.53 11.13
N VAL A 68 5.60 -1.82 10.57
CA VAL A 68 4.37 -2.39 10.01
C VAL A 68 4.41 -2.35 8.48
N CYS A 69 4.70 -1.19 7.89
CA CYS A 69 4.73 -1.01 6.45
C CYS A 69 5.70 0.12 6.11
N LYS A 70 6.80 -0.22 5.43
CA LYS A 70 7.73 0.79 4.92
C LYS A 70 7.23 1.41 3.63
N ALA A 71 6.85 2.68 3.68
CA ALA A 71 6.41 3.42 2.51
C ALA A 71 7.55 3.61 1.50
N PHE A 72 7.32 3.24 0.25
CA PHE A 72 8.26 3.50 -0.83
C PHE A 72 8.09 4.92 -1.37
N ARG A 73 9.21 5.65 -1.49
CA ARG A 73 9.32 6.93 -2.21
C ARG A 73 10.66 7.02 -2.94
N PRO A 74 10.71 7.57 -4.18
CA PRO A 74 11.97 7.90 -4.82
C PRO A 74 12.71 9.00 -4.06
N LYS A 75 14.03 9.09 -4.21
CA LYS A 75 14.88 10.05 -3.50
C LYS A 75 14.38 11.51 -3.60
N SER A 76 13.85 11.89 -4.76
CA SER A 76 13.32 13.23 -5.01
C SER A 76 12.01 13.57 -4.27
N ALA A 77 11.28 12.56 -3.77
CA ALA A 77 10.01 12.72 -3.08
C ALA A 77 10.11 12.51 -1.56
N GLN A 78 11.30 12.19 -1.05
CA GLN A 78 11.54 12.03 0.37
C GLN A 78 11.66 13.40 1.03
N ARG A 79 10.89 13.63 2.10
CA ARG A 79 10.99 14.83 2.93
C ARG A 79 11.88 14.54 4.14
N PRO A 80 12.56 15.55 4.69
CA PRO A 80 13.26 15.39 5.96
C PRO A 80 12.27 15.00 7.06
N PRO A 81 12.69 14.20 8.05
CA PRO A 81 11.85 13.86 9.20
C PRO A 81 11.38 15.15 9.88
N ARG A 82 10.12 15.19 10.33
CA ARG A 82 9.67 16.26 11.23
C ARG A 82 10.48 16.18 12.53
N ALA A 83 11.05 17.32 12.93
CA ALA A 83 11.74 17.50 14.19
C ALA A 83 10.76 17.41 15.38
#